data_AF-A0A669EXH7-F1
#
_entry.id   AF-A0A669EXH7-F1
#
_cell.length_a   1.000
_cell.length_b   1.000
_cell.length_c   1.000
_cell.angle_alpha   90.00
_cell.angle_beta   90.00
_cell.angle_gamma   90.00
#
_symmetry.space_group_name_H-M   'P 1'
#
loop_
_entity.id
_entity.type
_entity.pdbx_description
1 polymer ?
#
loop_
_entity_poly.entity_id
_entity_poly.type
_entity_poly.pdbx_seq_one_letter_code
_entity_poly.pdbx_strand_id
1 'polypeptide(L)'
;MDILETHAYHRRQRRNKVHSTLLSETRWKGDSCALFLSLLPFFLSAALYFYLWTPDSPPSIMSAGVKSAPVLLLAAAVLSWNGGQSVLGVVGGLVFSAVGDCCLVWPELFLHGMGAFAVAHLLYSVSFLSSRYTKNSSSCWSRFLYLILFMVGGGYYTYLFSYLQKDPNSEVLTPAVGVYFVLITLMGVLAVRTGNIPTLLGSLSFMVSDATLSLQVFKVVESMQHGTTVVMVTYYLAQFLIAVGDMQAVEDTDDFSKWKRS
;
A
#
# COMPACT_ATOMS: atom_id res chain seq x y z
N MET A 1 -2.45 54.67 -19.95
CA MET A 1 -2.55 53.62 -18.92
C MET A 1 -1.82 54.15 -17.70
N ASP A 2 -2.58 54.59 -16.70
CA ASP A 2 -2.06 55.41 -15.60
C ASP A 2 -1.21 54.59 -14.63
N ILE A 3 -0.06 55.13 -14.23
CA ILE A 3 0.91 54.48 -13.31
C ILE A 3 0.26 54.15 -11.95
N LEU A 4 -0.76 54.93 -11.56
CA LEU A 4 -1.58 54.71 -10.37
C LEU A 4 -2.46 53.46 -10.46
N GLU A 5 -3.01 53.15 -11.64
CA GLU A 5 -3.82 51.94 -11.85
C GLU A 5 -2.95 50.68 -11.79
N THR A 6 -1.76 50.72 -12.39
CA THR A 6 -0.79 49.62 -12.36
C THR A 6 -0.35 49.32 -10.93
N HIS A 7 -0.09 50.36 -10.13
CA HIS A 7 0.33 50.20 -8.75
C HIS A 7 -0.80 49.69 -7.84
N ALA A 8 -2.06 50.08 -8.10
CA ALA A 8 -3.23 49.56 -7.40
C ALA A 8 -3.50 48.08 -7.78
N TYR A 9 -3.32 47.73 -9.05
CA TYR A 9 -3.48 46.37 -9.57
C TYR A 9 -2.47 45.40 -8.94
N HIS A 10 -1.17 45.75 -8.92
CA HIS A 10 -0.14 44.93 -8.27
C HIS A 10 -0.39 44.75 -6.77
N ARG A 11 -0.92 45.78 -6.09
CA ARG A 11 -1.26 45.71 -4.65
C ARG A 11 -2.45 44.79 -4.38
N ARG A 12 -3.41 44.69 -5.31
CA ARG A 12 -4.52 43.73 -5.24
C ARG A 12 -4.03 42.30 -5.48
N GLN A 13 -3.19 42.07 -6.50
CA GLN A 13 -2.63 40.73 -6.74
C GLN A 13 -1.78 40.21 -5.57
N ARG A 14 -0.95 41.07 -4.95
CA ARG A 14 -0.18 40.65 -3.76
C ARG A 14 -1.08 40.28 -2.58
N ARG A 15 -2.14 41.05 -2.32
CA ARG A 15 -3.11 40.72 -1.27
C ARG A 15 -3.84 39.41 -1.55
N ASN A 16 -4.28 39.19 -2.78
CA ASN A 16 -4.94 37.94 -3.16
C ASN A 16 -4.00 36.75 -3.04
N LYS A 17 -2.72 36.91 -3.42
CA LYS A 17 -1.71 35.86 -3.27
C LYS A 17 -1.43 35.53 -1.80
N VAL A 18 -1.26 36.55 -0.95
CA VAL A 18 -1.07 36.34 0.50
C VAL A 18 -2.30 35.68 1.13
N HIS A 19 -3.51 36.11 0.76
CA HIS A 19 -4.75 35.53 1.27
C HIS A 19 -4.94 34.09 0.80
N SER A 20 -4.63 33.76 -0.46
CA SER A 20 -4.66 32.38 -0.97
C SER A 20 -3.63 31.51 -0.26
N THR A 21 -2.43 32.02 0.03
CA THR A 21 -1.40 31.27 0.77
C THR A 21 -1.87 30.98 2.19
N LEU A 22 -2.42 31.97 2.91
CA LEU A 22 -2.92 31.77 4.27
C LEU A 22 -4.11 30.80 4.32
N LEU A 23 -5.02 30.85 3.34
CA LEU A 23 -6.12 29.89 3.23
C LEU A 23 -5.62 28.48 2.90
N SER A 24 -4.60 28.34 2.03
CA SER A 24 -3.97 27.04 1.79
C SER A 24 -3.26 26.50 3.03
N GLU A 25 -2.61 27.35 3.81
CA GLU A 25 -1.83 26.96 4.98
C GLU A 25 -2.71 26.56 6.17
N THR A 26 -3.82 27.28 6.38
CA THR A 26 -4.83 26.96 7.40
C THR A 26 -5.61 25.69 7.04
N ARG A 27 -5.94 25.49 5.76
CA ARG A 27 -6.52 24.25 5.24
C ARG A 27 -5.57 23.07 5.40
N TRP A 28 -4.31 23.20 4.97
CA TRP A 28 -3.29 22.16 5.12
C TRP A 28 -3.11 21.69 6.57
N LYS A 29 -3.12 22.62 7.53
CA LYS A 29 -3.05 22.29 8.96
C LYS A 29 -4.31 21.55 9.46
N GLY A 30 -5.50 21.95 8.98
CA GLY A 30 -6.75 21.26 9.30
C GLY A 30 -6.81 19.84 8.72
N ASP A 31 -6.43 19.70 7.46
CA ASP A 31 -6.42 18.43 6.72
C ASP A 31 -5.38 17.46 7.32
N SER A 32 -4.19 17.95 7.69
CA SER A 32 -3.16 17.13 8.37
C SER A 32 -3.61 16.58 9.73
N CYS A 33 -4.35 17.39 10.50
CA CYS A 33 -4.84 16.98 11.81
C CYS A 33 -5.98 15.95 11.68
N ALA A 34 -6.90 16.18 10.74
CA ALA A 34 -7.97 15.23 10.41
C ALA A 34 -7.43 13.89 9.89
N LEU A 35 -6.41 13.93 9.03
CA LEU A 35 -5.74 12.73 8.51
C LEU A 35 -5.06 11.95 9.65
N PHE A 36 -4.34 12.63 10.54
CA PHE A 36 -3.73 11.98 11.71
C PHE A 36 -4.77 11.32 12.63
N LEU A 37 -5.88 12.01 12.92
CA LEU A 37 -6.99 11.48 13.70
C LEU A 37 -7.65 10.27 13.03
N SER A 38 -7.79 10.29 11.70
CA SER A 38 -8.36 9.19 10.91
C SER A 38 -7.48 7.94 10.91
N LEU A 39 -6.15 8.09 11.04
CA LEU A 39 -5.20 6.98 11.07
C LEU A 39 -4.94 6.42 12.47
N LEU A 40 -5.34 7.13 13.54
CA LEU A 40 -5.17 6.68 14.92
C LEU A 40 -5.77 5.28 15.21
N PRO A 41 -6.98 4.92 14.72
CA PRO A 41 -7.54 3.59 14.93
C PRO A 41 -6.68 2.46 14.35
N PHE A 42 -6.01 2.69 13.20
CA PHE A 42 -5.09 1.72 12.61
C PHE A 42 -3.92 1.43 13.55
N PHE A 43 -3.27 2.46 14.09
CA PHE A 43 -2.14 2.29 15.01
C PHE A 43 -2.54 1.62 16.32
N LEU A 44 -3.68 2.02 16.90
CA LEU A 44 -4.20 1.39 18.12
C LEU A 44 -4.53 -0.09 17.90
N SER A 45 -5.16 -0.43 16.78
CA SER A 45 -5.48 -1.82 16.46
C SER A 45 -4.23 -2.64 16.16
N ALA A 46 -3.22 -2.06 15.50
CA ALA A 46 -1.94 -2.73 15.25
C ALA A 46 -1.18 -2.99 16.56
N ALA A 47 -1.16 -2.01 17.47
CA ALA A 47 -0.60 -2.18 18.81
C ALA A 47 -1.35 -3.26 19.61
N LEU A 48 -2.68 -3.28 19.54
CA LEU A 48 -3.51 -4.31 20.16
C LEU A 48 -3.20 -5.71 19.60
N TYR A 49 -3.00 -5.82 18.28
CA TYR A 49 -2.58 -7.08 17.65
C TYR A 49 -1.27 -7.57 18.24
N PHE A 50 -0.22 -6.74 18.30
CA PHE A 50 1.06 -7.16 18.87
C PHE A 50 1.00 -7.43 20.38
N TYR A 51 0.12 -6.74 21.11
CA TYR A 51 -0.09 -6.97 22.53
C TYR A 51 -0.78 -8.32 22.82
N LEU A 52 -1.79 -8.67 22.01
CA LEU A 52 -2.54 -9.94 22.15
C LEU A 52 -1.84 -11.12 21.46
N TRP A 53 -0.85 -10.85 20.60
CA TRP A 53 -0.15 -11.87 19.83
C TRP A 53 0.62 -12.82 20.75
N THR A 54 0.22 -14.09 20.73
CA THR A 54 0.90 -15.17 21.44
C THR A 54 1.22 -16.29 20.44
N PRO A 55 2.51 -16.68 20.28
CA PRO A 55 2.94 -17.66 19.27
C PRO A 55 2.23 -19.02 19.36
N ASP A 56 1.82 -19.42 20.56
CA ASP A 56 1.21 -20.73 20.84
C ASP A 56 -0.33 -20.70 20.84
N SER A 57 -0.95 -19.59 20.42
CA SER A 57 -2.42 -19.49 20.40
C SER A 57 -3.04 -20.34 19.28
N PRO A 58 -4.10 -21.11 19.57
CA PRO A 58 -4.78 -21.88 18.54
C PRO A 58 -5.45 -20.95 17.51
N PRO A 59 -5.56 -21.39 16.24
CA PRO A 59 -6.25 -20.62 15.21
C PRO A 59 -7.71 -20.38 15.61
N SER A 60 -8.13 -19.12 15.62
CA SER A 60 -9.47 -18.73 16.08
C SER A 60 -10.02 -17.59 15.26
N ILE A 61 -11.35 -17.47 15.20
CA ILE A 61 -12.03 -16.34 14.54
C ILE A 61 -11.62 -15.02 15.20
N MET A 62 -11.36 -15.03 16.51
CA MET A 62 -10.88 -13.86 17.24
C MET A 62 -9.48 -13.44 16.78
N SER A 63 -8.53 -14.37 16.63
CA SER A 63 -7.18 -14.03 16.15
C SER A 63 -7.20 -13.56 14.70
N ALA A 64 -8.06 -14.13 13.85
CA ALA A 64 -8.31 -13.64 12.49
C ALA A 64 -8.88 -12.21 12.47
N GLY A 65 -9.86 -11.92 13.33
CA GLY A 65 -10.44 -10.59 13.47
C GLY A 65 -9.43 -9.56 13.96
N VAL A 66 -8.67 -9.87 15.01
CA VAL A 66 -7.64 -8.97 15.56
C VAL A 66 -6.50 -8.72 14.55
N LYS A 67 -6.14 -9.72 13.75
CA LYS A 67 -5.13 -9.60 12.68
C LYS A 67 -5.59 -8.74 11.51
N SER A 68 -6.86 -8.85 11.10
CA SER A 68 -7.40 -8.09 9.97
C SER A 68 -7.89 -6.69 10.34
N ALA A 69 -8.20 -6.44 11.62
CA ALA A 69 -8.74 -5.17 12.11
C ALA A 69 -7.92 -3.92 11.74
N PRO A 70 -6.57 -3.89 11.84
CA PRO A 70 -5.80 -2.70 11.47
C PRO A 70 -6.06 -2.32 10.00
N VAL A 71 -6.02 -3.30 9.10
CA VAL A 71 -6.16 -3.08 7.66
C VAL A 71 -7.59 -2.66 7.29
N LEU A 72 -8.61 -3.21 7.96
CA LEU A 72 -10.00 -2.77 7.77
C LEU A 72 -10.24 -1.34 8.26
N LEU A 73 -9.67 -0.96 9.40
CA LEU A 73 -9.76 0.42 9.91
C LEU A 73 -9.03 1.38 8.97
N LEU A 74 -7.90 0.97 8.40
CA LEU A 74 -7.19 1.73 7.38
C LEU A 74 -8.01 1.88 6.10
N ALA A 75 -8.72 0.83 5.66
CA ALA A 75 -9.63 0.89 4.52
C ALA A 75 -10.76 1.90 4.75
N ALA A 76 -11.34 1.92 5.95
CA ALA A 76 -12.37 2.89 6.33
C ALA A 76 -11.82 4.33 6.34
N ALA A 77 -10.59 4.53 6.81
CA ALA A 77 -9.91 5.83 6.79
C ALA A 77 -9.70 6.34 5.35
N VAL A 78 -9.19 5.49 4.45
CA VAL A 78 -9.01 5.83 3.02
C VAL A 78 -10.35 6.11 2.35
N LEU A 79 -11.37 5.29 2.62
CA LEU A 79 -12.71 5.50 2.05
C LEU A 79 -13.33 6.83 2.51
N SER A 80 -13.11 7.21 3.77
CA SER A 80 -13.60 8.47 4.33
C SER A 80 -12.87 9.68 3.74
N TRP A 81 -11.59 9.52 3.36
CA TRP A 81 -10.77 10.59 2.78
C TRP A 81 -11.00 10.76 1.26
N ASN A 82 -10.88 9.65 0.51
CA ASN A 82 -10.89 9.64 -0.96
C ASN A 82 -12.27 9.40 -1.57
N GLY A 83 -13.26 9.04 -0.74
CA GLY A 83 -14.60 8.71 -1.19
C GLY A 83 -14.67 7.42 -2.03
N GLY A 84 -15.85 7.21 -2.65
CA GLY A 84 -16.17 5.96 -3.36
C GLY A 84 -15.26 5.63 -4.55
N GLN A 85 -14.52 6.60 -5.10
CA GLN A 85 -13.63 6.34 -6.22
C GLN A 85 -12.38 5.51 -5.85
N SER A 86 -12.04 5.37 -4.55
CA SER A 86 -10.96 4.47 -4.11
C SER A 86 -11.42 3.01 -3.87
N VAL A 87 -12.73 2.75 -3.91
CA VAL A 87 -13.32 1.40 -3.67
C VAL A 87 -12.82 0.35 -4.67
N LEU A 88 -12.72 0.71 -5.94
CA LEU A 88 -12.19 -0.19 -6.99
C LEU A 88 -10.65 -0.18 -7.07
N GLY A 89 -9.96 0.48 -6.13
CA GLY A 89 -8.50 0.60 -6.07
C GLY A 89 -7.97 0.21 -4.69
N VAL A 90 -7.41 1.18 -3.96
CA VAL A 90 -6.71 0.91 -2.69
C VAL A 90 -7.63 0.40 -1.59
N VAL A 91 -8.85 0.92 -1.44
CA VAL A 91 -9.80 0.41 -0.44
C VAL A 91 -10.14 -1.06 -0.71
N GLY A 92 -10.41 -1.40 -1.98
CA GLY A 92 -10.66 -2.79 -2.37
C GLY A 92 -9.46 -3.69 -2.07
N GLY A 93 -8.24 -3.23 -2.37
CA GLY A 93 -7.02 -3.97 -2.05
C GLY A 93 -6.83 -4.18 -0.54
N LEU A 94 -7.14 -3.19 0.28
CA LEU A 94 -7.07 -3.30 1.74
C LEU A 94 -8.10 -4.31 2.26
N VAL A 95 -9.33 -4.29 1.74
CA VAL A 95 -10.37 -5.27 2.12
C VAL A 95 -9.97 -6.68 1.73
N PHE A 96 -9.46 -6.90 0.52
CA PHE A 96 -8.98 -8.23 0.11
C PHE A 96 -7.74 -8.68 0.90
N SER A 97 -6.88 -7.75 1.29
CA SER A 97 -5.75 -8.05 2.19
C SER A 97 -6.23 -8.49 3.57
N ALA A 98 -7.25 -7.83 4.13
CA ALA A 98 -7.89 -8.25 5.38
C ALA A 98 -8.57 -9.63 5.27
N VAL A 99 -9.18 -9.96 4.14
CA VAL A 99 -9.67 -11.33 3.86
C VAL A 99 -8.52 -12.32 3.84
N GLY A 100 -7.40 -11.96 3.19
CA GLY A 100 -6.17 -12.73 3.19
C GLY A 100 -5.63 -12.99 4.60
N ASP A 101 -5.63 -11.97 5.46
CA ASP A 101 -5.22 -12.07 6.86
C ASP A 101 -6.07 -13.08 7.64
N CYS A 102 -7.38 -13.06 7.43
CA CYS A 102 -8.31 -14.02 8.02
C CYS A 102 -8.02 -15.45 7.55
N CYS A 103 -7.86 -15.65 6.23
CA CYS A 103 -7.58 -16.97 5.68
C CYS A 103 -6.23 -17.52 6.13
N LEU A 104 -5.19 -16.68 6.26
CA LEU A 104 -3.86 -17.10 6.68
C LEU A 104 -3.76 -17.60 8.13
N VAL A 105 -4.80 -17.41 8.96
CA VAL A 105 -4.83 -17.99 10.31
C VAL A 105 -4.98 -19.52 10.26
N TRP A 106 -5.64 -20.05 9.23
CA TRP A 106 -5.85 -21.49 9.06
C TRP A 106 -4.94 -22.03 7.95
N PRO A 107 -4.08 -23.02 8.24
CA PRO A 107 -3.21 -23.62 7.23
C PRO A 107 -3.97 -24.17 6.01
N GLU A 108 -5.19 -24.70 6.20
CA GLU A 108 -6.02 -25.24 5.13
C GLU A 108 -6.49 -24.16 4.14
N LEU A 109 -6.58 -22.92 4.61
CA LEU A 109 -7.02 -21.76 3.82
C LEU A 109 -5.86 -20.96 3.23
N PHE A 110 -4.61 -21.45 3.35
CA PHE A 110 -3.42 -20.76 2.85
C PHE A 110 -3.55 -20.35 1.37
N LEU A 111 -4.01 -21.28 0.51
CA LEU A 111 -4.17 -20.99 -0.92
C LEU A 111 -5.25 -19.94 -1.19
N HIS A 112 -6.34 -19.94 -0.41
CA HIS A 112 -7.40 -18.94 -0.50
C HIS A 112 -6.91 -17.57 -0.01
N GLY A 113 -6.11 -17.56 1.06
CA GLY A 113 -5.46 -16.34 1.57
C GLY A 113 -4.50 -15.74 0.55
N MET A 114 -3.63 -16.56 -0.05
CA MET A 114 -2.75 -16.17 -1.16
C MET A 114 -3.56 -15.60 -2.33
N GLY A 115 -4.68 -16.24 -2.70
CA GLY A 115 -5.58 -15.75 -3.73
C GLY A 115 -6.18 -14.38 -3.40
N ALA A 116 -6.59 -14.16 -2.14
CA ALA A 116 -7.09 -12.86 -1.70
C ALA A 116 -6.02 -11.76 -1.77
N PHE A 117 -4.79 -12.04 -1.33
CA PHE A 117 -3.66 -11.12 -1.50
C PHE A 117 -3.30 -10.87 -2.97
N ALA A 118 -3.39 -11.88 -3.83
CA ALA A 118 -3.19 -11.69 -5.28
C ALA A 118 -4.20 -10.71 -5.87
N VAL A 119 -5.47 -10.80 -5.47
CA VAL A 119 -6.51 -9.83 -5.85
C VAL A 119 -6.21 -8.45 -5.28
N ALA A 120 -5.69 -8.36 -4.05
CA ALA A 120 -5.26 -7.09 -3.47
C ALA A 120 -4.15 -6.42 -4.31
N HIS A 121 -3.10 -7.17 -4.68
CA HIS A 121 -2.01 -6.70 -5.54
C HIS A 121 -2.51 -6.23 -6.91
N LEU A 122 -3.50 -6.92 -7.47
CA LEU A 122 -4.14 -6.51 -8.72
C LEU A 122 -4.90 -5.19 -8.57
N LEU A 123 -5.66 -5.01 -7.49
CA LEU A 123 -6.41 -3.78 -7.22
C LEU A 123 -5.47 -2.59 -6.96
N TYR A 124 -4.37 -2.81 -6.23
CA TYR A 124 -3.31 -1.80 -6.08
C TYR A 124 -2.68 -1.44 -7.41
N SER A 125 -2.35 -2.45 -8.24
CA SER A 125 -1.82 -2.25 -9.59
C SER A 125 -2.76 -1.40 -10.45
N VAL A 126 -4.05 -1.72 -10.47
CA VAL A 126 -5.08 -0.94 -11.19
C VAL A 126 -5.17 0.49 -10.67
N SER A 127 -5.07 0.69 -9.35
CA SER A 127 -5.03 2.03 -8.76
C SER A 127 -3.81 2.83 -9.25
N PHE A 128 -2.62 2.22 -9.24
CA PHE A 128 -1.37 2.86 -9.65
C PHE A 128 -1.32 3.17 -11.16
N LEU A 129 -2.15 2.51 -11.96
CA LEU A 129 -2.37 2.80 -13.39
C LEU A 129 -3.28 4.00 -13.62
N SER A 130 -4.06 4.42 -12.63
CA SER A 130 -5.02 5.53 -12.73
C SER A 130 -4.34 6.87 -12.96
N SER A 131 -5.05 7.79 -13.63
CA SER A 131 -4.58 9.15 -13.90
C SER A 131 -4.25 9.96 -12.64
N ARG A 132 -4.70 9.53 -11.45
CA ARG A 132 -4.34 10.19 -10.18
C ARG A 132 -2.85 10.04 -9.83
N TYR A 133 -2.23 8.97 -10.30
CA TYR A 133 -0.83 8.64 -10.01
C TYR A 133 0.12 9.04 -11.14
N THR A 134 -0.37 9.72 -12.18
CA THR A 134 0.46 10.01 -13.36
C THR A 134 1.35 11.23 -13.13
N LYS A 135 2.56 11.01 -12.61
CA LYS A 135 3.73 11.85 -12.91
C LYS A 135 4.57 11.11 -13.94
N ASN A 136 4.22 11.29 -15.23
CA ASN A 136 4.94 10.66 -16.32
C ASN A 136 6.30 11.33 -16.53
N SER A 137 7.30 10.90 -15.77
CA SER A 137 8.70 11.22 -16.02
C SER A 137 9.45 9.90 -16.22
N SER A 138 9.36 9.37 -17.45
CA SER A 138 10.05 8.16 -17.90
C SER A 138 11.58 8.39 -17.95
N SER A 139 12.19 8.44 -16.78
CA SER A 139 13.64 8.58 -16.59
C SER A 139 14.35 7.24 -16.81
N CYS A 140 15.62 7.28 -17.23
CA CYS A 140 16.48 6.09 -17.32
C CYS A 140 16.51 5.29 -16.00
N TRP A 141 16.39 6.00 -14.88
CA TRP A 141 16.31 5.41 -13.53
C TRP A 141 15.10 4.47 -13.36
N SER A 142 13.93 4.83 -13.88
CA SER A 142 12.73 4.00 -13.78
C SER A 142 12.89 2.67 -14.53
N ARG A 143 13.48 2.70 -15.74
CA ARG A 143 13.80 1.50 -16.52
C ARG A 143 14.79 0.59 -15.80
N PHE A 144 15.80 1.16 -15.17
CA PHE A 144 16.76 0.41 -14.37
C PHE A 144 16.10 -0.28 -13.17
N LEU A 145 15.23 0.41 -12.44
CA LEU A 145 14.48 -0.16 -11.33
C LEU A 145 13.53 -1.28 -11.78
N TYR A 146 12.88 -1.16 -12.95
CA TYR A 146 12.05 -2.22 -13.50
C TYR A 146 12.85 -3.51 -13.76
N LEU A 147 14.04 -3.37 -14.36
CA LEU A 147 14.92 -4.50 -14.60
C LEU A 147 15.38 -5.14 -13.29
N ILE A 148 15.77 -4.34 -12.29
CA ILE A 148 16.14 -4.86 -10.97
C ILE A 148 15.00 -5.65 -10.35
N LEU A 149 13.79 -5.10 -10.31
CA LEU A 149 12.63 -5.76 -9.70
C LEU A 149 12.31 -7.09 -10.40
N PHE A 150 12.39 -7.12 -11.73
CA PHE A 150 12.15 -8.35 -12.49
C PHE A 150 13.24 -9.40 -12.27
N MET A 151 14.51 -8.99 -12.24
CA MET A 151 15.63 -9.90 -12.00
C MET A 151 15.63 -10.45 -10.56
N VAL A 152 15.36 -9.60 -9.57
CA VAL A 152 15.25 -10.00 -8.17
C VAL A 152 14.04 -10.92 -7.97
N GLY A 153 12.88 -10.57 -8.50
CA GLY A 153 11.67 -11.40 -8.41
C GLY A 153 11.85 -12.76 -9.10
N GLY A 154 12.42 -12.77 -10.32
CA GLY A 154 12.72 -13.99 -11.05
C GLY A 154 13.76 -14.87 -10.34
N GLY A 155 14.85 -14.28 -9.84
CA GLY A 155 15.87 -14.99 -9.07
C GLY A 155 15.35 -15.55 -7.74
N TYR A 156 14.45 -14.83 -7.08
CA TYR A 156 13.80 -15.30 -5.86
C TYR A 156 12.87 -16.49 -6.14
N TYR A 157 12.04 -16.40 -7.19
CA TYR A 157 11.14 -17.49 -7.56
C TYR A 157 11.91 -18.76 -7.96
N THR A 158 13.00 -18.64 -8.73
CA THR A 158 13.84 -19.80 -9.09
C THR A 158 14.54 -20.41 -7.88
N TYR A 159 14.97 -19.59 -6.92
CA TYR A 159 15.48 -20.06 -5.64
C TYR A 159 14.42 -20.85 -4.85
N LEU A 160 13.20 -20.33 -4.78
CA LEU A 160 12.10 -20.93 -4.04
C LEU A 160 11.58 -22.22 -4.70
N PHE A 161 11.69 -22.34 -6.02
CA PHE A 161 11.21 -23.49 -6.81
C PHE A 161 11.64 -24.84 -6.24
N SER A 162 12.93 -24.98 -5.88
CA SER A 162 13.47 -26.22 -5.31
C SER A 162 12.85 -26.63 -3.97
N TYR A 163 12.28 -25.67 -3.23
CA TYR A 163 11.59 -25.92 -1.97
C TYR A 163 10.11 -26.21 -2.18
N LEU A 164 9.46 -25.53 -3.14
CA LEU A 164 8.07 -25.82 -3.51
C LEU A 164 7.89 -27.25 -4.01
N GLN A 165 8.86 -27.78 -4.76
CA GLN A 165 8.82 -29.15 -5.29
C GLN A 165 8.87 -30.23 -4.20
N LYS A 166 9.24 -29.88 -2.96
CA LYS A 166 9.24 -30.80 -1.81
C LYS A 166 7.86 -30.93 -1.17
N ASP A 167 6.93 -30.03 -1.48
CA ASP A 167 5.57 -30.07 -0.96
C ASP A 167 4.73 -31.11 -1.74
N PRO A 168 3.91 -31.93 -1.05
CA PRO A 168 3.03 -32.89 -1.71
C PRO A 168 2.03 -32.26 -2.71
N ASN A 169 1.69 -30.97 -2.56
CA ASN A 169 0.78 -30.24 -3.45
C ASN A 169 1.52 -29.35 -4.47
N SER A 170 2.78 -29.67 -4.80
CA SER A 170 3.64 -28.85 -5.66
C SER A 170 3.06 -28.56 -7.05
N GLU A 171 2.24 -29.46 -7.61
CA GLU A 171 1.60 -29.29 -8.92
C GLU A 171 0.67 -28.06 -8.98
N VAL A 172 -0.05 -27.78 -7.90
CA VAL A 172 -0.96 -26.61 -7.81
C VAL A 172 -0.22 -25.40 -7.24
N LEU A 173 0.64 -25.63 -6.25
CA LEU A 173 1.33 -24.58 -5.52
C LEU A 173 2.37 -23.84 -6.38
N THR A 174 3.09 -24.56 -7.24
CA THR A 174 4.12 -23.96 -8.12
C THR A 174 3.54 -22.91 -9.07
N PRO A 175 2.52 -23.21 -9.91
CA PRO A 175 1.92 -22.20 -10.76
C PRO A 175 1.21 -21.11 -9.96
N ALA A 176 0.54 -21.44 -8.84
CA ALA A 176 -0.13 -20.45 -8.00
C ALA A 176 0.84 -19.40 -7.44
N VAL A 177 1.97 -19.86 -6.88
CA VAL A 177 3.03 -18.99 -6.37
C VAL A 177 3.69 -18.21 -7.51
N GLY A 178 3.90 -18.83 -8.67
CA GLY A 178 4.41 -18.13 -9.86
C GLY A 178 3.52 -16.97 -10.30
N VAL A 179 2.21 -17.18 -10.39
CA VAL A 179 1.22 -16.12 -10.70
C VAL A 179 1.25 -15.03 -9.63
N TYR A 180 1.30 -15.42 -8.35
CA TYR A 180 1.42 -14.47 -7.24
C TYR A 180 2.65 -13.58 -7.37
N PHE A 181 3.83 -14.17 -7.67
CA PHE A 181 5.07 -13.44 -7.88
C PHE A 181 4.99 -12.44 -9.03
N VAL A 182 4.35 -12.82 -10.14
CA VAL A 182 4.13 -11.90 -11.26
C VAL A 182 3.28 -10.71 -10.83
N LEU A 183 2.19 -10.94 -10.09
CA LEU A 183 1.28 -9.88 -9.65
C LEU A 183 1.94 -8.91 -8.66
N ILE A 184 2.66 -9.41 -7.66
CA ILE A 184 3.34 -8.54 -6.69
C ILE A 184 4.51 -7.77 -7.33
N THR A 185 5.22 -8.40 -8.27
CA THR A 185 6.29 -7.72 -9.04
C THR A 185 5.69 -6.64 -9.95
N LEU A 186 4.56 -6.93 -10.60
CA LEU A 186 3.82 -5.95 -11.41
C LEU A 186 3.39 -4.75 -10.56
N MET A 187 2.84 -4.99 -9.37
CA MET A 187 2.50 -3.94 -8.42
C MET A 187 3.73 -3.08 -8.09
N GLY A 188 4.87 -3.69 -7.75
CA GLY A 188 6.12 -2.98 -7.44
C GLY A 188 6.64 -2.13 -8.61
N VAL A 189 6.57 -2.67 -9.84
CA VAL A 189 6.95 -1.94 -11.07
C VAL A 189 6.02 -0.74 -11.31
N LEU A 190 4.71 -0.93 -11.13
CA LEU A 190 3.73 0.15 -11.25
C LEU A 190 3.91 1.20 -10.15
N ALA A 191 4.27 0.80 -8.93
CA ALA A 191 4.57 1.71 -7.84
C ALA A 191 5.73 2.65 -8.17
N VAL A 192 6.81 2.14 -8.80
CA VAL A 192 7.92 2.97 -9.31
C VAL A 192 7.43 3.99 -10.33
N ARG A 193 6.48 3.63 -11.19
CA ARG A 193 5.90 4.55 -12.19
C ARG A 193 5.15 5.72 -11.56
N THR A 194 4.54 5.54 -10.39
CA THR A 194 3.75 6.60 -9.73
C THR A 194 4.60 7.82 -9.35
N GLY A 195 5.90 7.63 -9.10
CA GLY A 195 6.78 8.67 -8.54
C GLY A 195 6.41 9.10 -7.12
N ASN A 196 5.43 8.45 -6.49
CA ASN A 196 4.97 8.71 -5.13
C ASN A 196 5.80 7.84 -4.16
N ILE A 197 6.64 8.50 -3.35
CA ILE A 197 7.59 7.82 -2.45
C ILE A 197 6.87 6.90 -1.45
N PRO A 198 5.80 7.33 -0.74
CA PRO A 198 5.01 6.43 0.10
C PRO A 198 4.53 5.17 -0.63
N THR A 199 3.94 5.33 -1.82
CA THR A 199 3.41 4.20 -2.60
C THR A 199 4.51 3.22 -3.00
N LEU A 200 5.67 3.73 -3.40
CA LEU A 200 6.85 2.92 -3.73
C LEU A 200 7.37 2.17 -2.51
N LEU A 201 7.64 2.88 -1.41
CA LEU A 201 8.14 2.25 -0.18
C LEU A 201 7.16 1.22 0.37
N GLY A 202 5.86 1.52 0.32
CA GLY A 202 4.82 0.58 0.74
C GLY A 202 4.81 -0.69 -0.09
N SER A 203 4.89 -0.57 -1.41
CA SER A 203 4.94 -1.73 -2.31
C SER A 203 6.20 -2.58 -2.09
N LEU A 204 7.36 -1.95 -1.88
CA LEU A 204 8.60 -2.66 -1.56
C LEU A 204 8.53 -3.35 -0.19
N SER A 205 7.97 -2.69 0.82
CA SER A 205 7.75 -3.30 2.14
C SER A 205 6.80 -4.51 2.05
N PHE A 206 5.79 -4.46 1.18
CA PHE A 206 4.90 -5.59 0.94
C PHE A 206 5.68 -6.78 0.35
N MET A 207 6.49 -6.52 -0.69
CA MET A 207 7.33 -7.56 -1.29
C MET A 207 8.27 -8.22 -0.27
N VAL A 208 8.85 -7.43 0.64
CA VAL A 208 9.70 -7.96 1.73
C VAL A 208 8.89 -8.80 2.71
N SER A 209 7.68 -8.36 3.07
CA SER A 209 6.79 -9.11 3.95
C SER A 209 6.44 -10.47 3.37
N ASP A 210 6.01 -10.51 2.11
CA ASP A 210 5.61 -11.74 1.42
C ASP A 210 6.79 -12.67 1.17
N ALA A 211 7.96 -12.13 0.81
CA ALA A 211 9.18 -12.93 0.68
C ALA A 211 9.58 -13.56 2.03
N THR A 212 9.43 -12.82 3.13
CA THR A 212 9.71 -13.34 4.47
C THR A 212 8.69 -14.41 4.88
N LEU A 213 7.42 -14.20 4.54
CA LEU A 213 6.34 -15.16 4.77
C LEU A 213 6.55 -16.45 3.97
N SER A 214 6.91 -16.37 2.69
CA SER A 214 7.16 -17.56 1.86
C SER A 214 8.37 -18.37 2.35
N LEU A 215 9.43 -17.72 2.85
CA LEU A 215 10.55 -18.44 3.46
C LEU A 215 10.13 -19.26 4.69
N GLN A 216 9.18 -18.75 5.48
CA GLN A 216 8.65 -19.46 6.66
C GLN A 216 7.70 -20.58 6.27
N VAL A 217 6.74 -20.31 5.38
CA VAL A 217 5.72 -21.29 4.96
C VAL A 217 6.36 -22.48 4.24
N PHE A 218 7.33 -22.24 3.35
CA PHE A 218 8.03 -23.30 2.62
C PHE A 218 9.25 -23.86 3.35
N LYS A 219 9.40 -23.54 4.65
CA LYS A 219 10.44 -24.08 5.56
C LYS A 219 11.86 -23.95 4.98
N VAL A 220 12.13 -22.82 4.33
CA VAL A 220 13.45 -22.52 3.75
C VAL A 220 14.45 -22.15 4.85
N VAL A 221 13.97 -21.45 5.87
CA VAL A 221 14.73 -21.07 7.06
C VAL A 221 14.09 -21.77 8.27
N GLU A 222 14.89 -22.33 9.18
CA GLU A 222 14.40 -22.86 10.45
C GLU A 222 13.59 -21.80 11.19
N SER A 223 12.56 -22.23 11.93
CA SER A 223 11.57 -21.38 12.59
C SER A 223 12.21 -20.19 13.28
N MET A 224 12.26 -19.05 12.59
CA MET A 224 12.81 -17.83 13.13
C MET A 224 11.90 -17.42 14.28
N GLN A 225 12.44 -17.35 15.49
CA GLN A 225 11.71 -16.99 16.71
C GLN A 225 10.93 -15.65 16.57
N HIS A 226 11.35 -14.78 15.66
CA HIS A 226 10.74 -13.48 15.37
C HIS A 226 10.18 -13.34 13.94
N GLY A 227 10.08 -14.44 13.19
CA GLY A 227 9.69 -14.43 11.77
C GLY A 227 8.32 -13.79 11.55
N THR A 228 7.31 -14.19 12.33
CA THR A 228 5.95 -13.63 12.20
C THR A 228 5.90 -12.14 12.54
N THR A 229 6.71 -11.69 13.50
CA THR A 229 6.80 -10.27 13.85
C THR A 229 7.35 -9.45 12.68
N VAL A 230 8.42 -9.91 12.03
CA VAL A 230 8.99 -9.22 10.86
C VAL A 230 7.98 -9.13 9.73
N VAL A 231 7.26 -10.22 9.43
CA VAL A 231 6.20 -10.25 8.42
C VAL A 231 5.12 -9.21 8.74
N MET A 232 4.59 -9.21 9.96
CA MET A 232 3.47 -8.33 10.32
C MET A 232 3.87 -6.85 10.42
N VAL A 233 5.07 -6.54 10.91
CA VAL A 233 5.58 -5.17 10.95
C VAL A 233 5.75 -4.62 9.53
N THR A 234 6.41 -5.38 8.65
CA THR A 234 6.61 -4.97 7.25
C THR A 234 5.29 -4.90 6.49
N TYR A 235 4.36 -5.80 6.77
CA TYR A 235 3.02 -5.82 6.20
C TYR A 235 2.18 -4.60 6.59
N TYR A 236 2.02 -4.31 7.88
CA TYR A 236 1.24 -3.15 8.31
C TYR A 236 1.88 -1.84 7.86
N LEU A 237 3.22 -1.78 7.84
CA LEU A 237 3.94 -0.65 7.25
C LEU A 237 3.64 -0.50 5.76
N ALA A 238 3.62 -1.60 5.02
CA ALA A 238 3.29 -1.61 3.60
C ALA A 238 1.88 -1.05 3.33
N GLN A 239 0.87 -1.58 4.04
CA GLN A 239 -0.51 -1.14 3.90
C GLN A 239 -0.67 0.34 4.26
N PHE A 240 -0.06 0.77 5.36
CA PHE A 240 -0.05 2.17 5.78
C PHE A 240 0.52 3.09 4.70
N LEU A 241 1.70 2.76 4.17
CA LEU A 241 2.38 3.59 3.18
C LEU A 241 1.61 3.65 1.84
N ILE A 242 0.98 2.56 1.41
CA ILE A 242 0.11 2.54 0.23
C ILE A 242 -1.12 3.42 0.45
N ALA A 243 -1.77 3.31 1.62
CA ALA A 243 -2.93 4.12 1.98
C ALA A 243 -2.61 5.62 2.01
N VAL A 244 -1.51 6.01 2.66
CA VAL A 244 -1.05 7.40 2.69
C VAL A 244 -0.70 7.89 1.28
N GLY A 245 -0.08 7.03 0.45
CA GLY A 245 0.20 7.33 -0.94
C GLY A 245 -1.05 7.63 -1.77
N ASP A 246 -2.14 6.90 -1.56
CA ASP A 246 -3.45 7.14 -2.21
C ASP A 246 -4.10 8.45 -1.74
N MET A 247 -4.06 8.75 -0.44
CA MET A 247 -4.59 10.02 0.08
C MET A 247 -3.86 11.23 -0.52
N GLN A 248 -2.52 11.18 -0.61
CA GLN A 248 -1.71 12.24 -1.21
C GLN A 248 -1.95 12.39 -2.72
N ALA A 249 -2.16 11.29 -3.45
CA ALA A 249 -2.43 11.33 -4.88
C ALA A 249 -3.75 12.04 -5.23
N VAL A 250 -4.75 11.95 -4.34
CA VAL A 250 -6.03 12.66 -4.50
C VAL A 250 -5.87 14.16 -4.24
N GLU A 251 -5.15 14.55 -3.19
CA GLU A 251 -4.86 15.97 -2.90
C GLU A 251 -4.15 16.66 -4.07
N ASP A 252 -3.09 16.03 -4.61
CA ASP A 252 -2.34 16.53 -5.77
C ASP A 252 -3.26 16.74 -6.99
N THR A 253 -4.23 15.84 -7.20
CA THR A 253 -5.18 15.91 -8.32
C THR A 253 -6.17 17.07 -8.16
N ASP A 254 -6.71 17.23 -6.96
CA ASP A 254 -7.67 18.29 -6.63
C ASP A 254 -7.05 19.67 -6.78
N ASP A 255 -5.83 19.87 -6.29
CA ASP A 255 -5.13 21.15 -6.37
C ASP A 255 -4.75 21.51 -7.81
N PHE A 256 -4.33 20.53 -8.62
CA PHE A 256 -4.09 20.75 -10.05
C PHE A 256 -5.38 21.15 -10.79
N SER A 257 -6.51 20.52 -10.45
CA SER A 257 -7.81 20.84 -11.08
C SER A 257 -8.29 22.26 -10.75
N LYS A 258 -8.05 22.74 -9.52
CA LYS A 258 -8.38 24.11 -9.08
C LYS A 258 -7.51 25.15 -9.78
N TRP A 259 -6.19 24.90 -9.87
CA TRP A 259 -5.26 25.80 -10.57
C TRP A 259 -5.65 26.02 -12.04
N LYS A 260 -6.11 24.98 -12.75
CA LYS A 260 -6.56 25.11 -14.14
C LYS A 260 -7.84 25.96 -14.30
N ARG A 261 -8.62 26.14 -13.23
CA ARG A 261 -9.89 26.90 -13.23
C ARG A 261 -9.72 28.37 -12.78
N SER A 262 -8.58 28.74 -12.18
CA SER A 262 -8.28 30.10 -11.68
C SER A 262 -7.51 30.92 -12.71
#